data_AF-A0A1V4IZL8-F1
#
_entry.id   AF-A0A1V4IZL8-F1
#
_cell.length_a   1.000
_cell.length_b   1.000
_cell.length_c   1.000
_cell.angle_alpha   90.00
_cell.angle_beta   90.00
_cell.angle_gamma   90.00
#
_symmetry.space_group_name_H-M   'P 1'
#
loop_
_entity.id
_entity.type
_entity.pdbx_description
1 polymer ?
#
loop_
_entity_poly.entity_id
_entity_poly.type
_entity_poly.pdbx_seq_one_letter_code
_entity_poly.pdbx_strand_id
1 'polypeptide(L)'
;MMMKKLLTVLVATTAITLSSTIAYAADTATNASLNGNTNVSVSANPYYANNLKAVANERTDAYALASYKGTPIPAYVTQANLITAGITNDYDKVKAIHDWVATNMYYDFSDRTTVVVDKAADTELFPGSGALKRGLCGNFAGVTTNLMRAAGFPAKQVTGGAKDVGDEEAHDWTEVYVDGRWVFMDTTWDCKNFFMYGKFSNKIKCTETYFDMPIDKWSRTHRLGINLADQDKAAWNGSVYFIDPKQGTVLQEVKNIPIDSLLTSNYGYKASDLYSDAKLTIPWSFATNKINVGNNRVFVKTSGFTVKFDSRGGSVVNSVTVTPEASGRGKVAEPTAPTKDGYTFLGWAVGNPYNSVLWKFDTNEISYDVTFYAKWKAN
;
A
#
# COMPACT_ATOMS: atom_id res chain seq x y z
N MET A 1 14.38 -79.21 -13.76
CA MET A 1 14.69 -79.09 -12.32
C MET A 1 14.95 -77.61 -12.05
N MET A 2 13.96 -76.86 -11.55
CA MET A 2 13.82 -76.49 -10.12
C MET A 2 15.02 -75.65 -9.63
N MET A 3 14.87 -74.49 -8.98
CA MET A 3 13.75 -73.96 -8.22
C MET A 3 13.99 -72.48 -7.87
N LYS A 4 12.90 -71.71 -7.81
CA LYS A 4 12.77 -70.42 -7.12
C LYS A 4 13.29 -70.50 -5.68
N LYS A 5 13.90 -69.41 -5.18
CA LYS A 5 13.67 -68.95 -3.80
C LYS A 5 13.44 -67.44 -3.76
N LEU A 6 12.20 -67.10 -3.40
CA LEU A 6 11.76 -65.84 -2.84
C LEU A 6 12.60 -65.48 -1.61
N LEU A 7 12.86 -64.20 -1.40
CA LEU A 7 12.93 -63.63 -0.07
C LEU A 7 12.05 -62.38 -0.03
N THR A 8 10.93 -62.50 0.69
CA THR A 8 10.05 -61.42 1.08
C THR A 8 10.58 -60.83 2.37
N VAL A 9 10.83 -59.52 2.44
CA VAL A 9 10.78 -58.79 3.72
C VAL A 9 10.00 -57.48 3.55
N LEU A 10 9.10 -57.36 4.51
CA LEU A 10 8.05 -56.41 4.83
C LEU A 10 8.38 -54.91 4.68
N VAL A 11 7.31 -54.21 4.31
CA VAL A 11 7.11 -52.77 4.21
C VAL A 11 7.30 -52.05 5.57
N ALA A 12 8.03 -50.93 5.56
CA ALA A 12 7.81 -49.83 6.48
C ALA A 12 7.50 -48.57 5.67
N THR A 13 6.22 -48.22 5.62
CA THR A 13 5.70 -46.98 5.03
C THR A 13 6.20 -45.79 5.84
N THR A 14 7.01 -44.94 5.22
CA THR A 14 7.03 -43.51 5.54
C THR A 14 6.57 -42.77 4.29
N ALA A 15 5.32 -42.32 4.32
CA ALA A 15 4.81 -41.37 3.35
C ALA A 15 5.54 -40.05 3.60
N ILE A 16 6.60 -39.79 2.85
CA ILE A 16 7.09 -38.43 2.66
C ILE A 16 6.12 -37.81 1.67
N THR A 17 5.25 -36.95 2.18
CA THR A 17 4.47 -36.01 1.37
C THR A 17 5.46 -35.20 0.54
N LEU A 18 5.53 -35.50 -0.76
CA LEU A 18 6.14 -34.62 -1.75
C LEU A 18 5.29 -33.35 -1.79
N SER A 19 5.66 -32.36 -0.99
CA SER A 19 5.28 -30.97 -1.24
C SER A 19 5.83 -30.64 -2.63
N SER A 20 4.92 -30.33 -3.55
CA SER A 20 5.20 -29.86 -4.91
C SER A 20 5.90 -28.50 -4.86
N THR A 21 7.16 -28.51 -4.45
CA THR A 21 8.12 -27.45 -4.74
C THR A 21 8.59 -27.69 -6.17
N ILE A 22 7.81 -27.18 -7.13
CA ILE A 22 8.25 -27.16 -8.53
C ILE A 22 9.40 -26.16 -8.61
N ALA A 23 10.57 -26.76 -8.78
CA ALA A 23 11.81 -26.25 -9.33
C ALA A 23 11.72 -24.90 -10.04
N TYR A 24 12.53 -23.95 -9.56
CA TYR A 24 13.06 -22.88 -10.40
C TYR A 24 13.97 -23.55 -11.45
N ALA A 25 13.42 -23.84 -12.63
CA ALA A 25 14.26 -24.08 -13.79
C ALA A 25 14.91 -22.75 -14.14
N ALA A 26 16.22 -22.65 -13.94
CA ALA A 26 17.01 -21.60 -14.56
C ALA A 26 16.84 -21.75 -16.08
N ASP A 27 16.07 -20.85 -16.70
CA ASP A 27 15.92 -20.86 -18.15
C ASP A 27 16.14 -19.47 -18.74
N THR A 28 17.05 -19.44 -19.70
CA THR A 28 17.76 -18.27 -20.19
C THR A 28 16.87 -17.32 -20.99
N ALA A 29 17.07 -16.02 -20.80
CA ALA A 29 16.50 -14.96 -21.61
C ALA A 29 16.90 -15.11 -23.09
N THR A 30 16.04 -15.70 -23.92
CA THR A 30 16.21 -15.68 -25.37
C THR A 30 14.88 -15.43 -26.10
N ASN A 31 14.92 -14.48 -27.03
CA ASN A 31 13.92 -14.28 -28.06
C ASN A 31 14.47 -14.90 -29.34
N ALA A 32 14.08 -16.14 -29.64
CA ALA A 32 14.32 -16.72 -30.95
C ALA A 32 13.05 -16.58 -31.79
N SER A 33 13.01 -15.59 -32.70
CA SER A 33 12.10 -15.64 -33.84
C SER A 33 12.86 -16.23 -35.03
N LEU A 34 12.42 -17.38 -35.52
CA LEU A 34 12.98 -18.02 -36.72
C LEU A 34 12.51 -17.26 -37.96
N ASN A 35 13.33 -16.34 -38.45
CA ASN A 35 13.30 -15.91 -39.85
C ASN A 35 14.67 -16.23 -40.45
N GLY A 36 14.67 -17.00 -41.54
CA GLY A 36 15.87 -17.57 -42.15
C GLY A 36 16.89 -16.52 -42.56
N ASN A 37 17.85 -16.25 -41.69
CA ASN A 37 19.22 -15.84 -42.01
C ASN A 37 20.06 -15.96 -40.73
N THR A 38 21.24 -16.56 -40.83
CA THR A 38 22.05 -17.09 -39.73
C THR A 38 22.80 -16.04 -38.90
N ASN A 39 22.12 -15.00 -38.42
CA ASN A 39 22.64 -14.07 -37.42
C ASN A 39 21.55 -13.75 -36.38
N VAL A 40 21.52 -14.52 -35.28
CA VAL A 40 20.66 -14.22 -34.13
C VAL A 40 21.31 -13.11 -33.32
N SER A 41 20.90 -11.86 -33.56
CA SER A 41 21.17 -10.76 -32.64
C SER A 41 20.22 -10.87 -31.44
N VAL A 42 20.70 -11.44 -30.33
CA VAL A 42 19.93 -11.50 -29.08
C VAL A 42 19.96 -10.12 -28.42
N SER A 43 18.93 -9.30 -28.65
CA SER A 43 18.74 -8.08 -27.85
C SER A 43 18.12 -8.45 -26.50
N ALA A 44 18.79 -8.13 -25.40
CA ALA A 44 18.21 -8.25 -24.06
C ALA A 44 16.90 -7.45 -23.98
N ASN A 45 15.84 -8.07 -23.46
CA ASN A 45 14.57 -7.37 -23.27
C ASN A 45 14.76 -6.24 -22.24
N PRO A 46 14.57 -4.96 -22.62
CA PRO A 46 14.83 -3.83 -21.73
C PRO A 46 13.92 -3.80 -20.50
N TYR A 47 12.73 -4.41 -20.55
CA TYR A 47 11.81 -4.45 -19.42
C TYR A 47 12.14 -5.54 -18.40
N TYR A 48 12.85 -6.61 -18.80
CA TYR A 48 13.06 -7.78 -17.94
C TYR A 48 13.84 -7.44 -16.67
N ALA A 49 14.98 -6.75 -16.81
CA ALA A 49 15.78 -6.35 -15.65
C ALA A 49 15.05 -5.34 -14.74
N ASN A 50 14.19 -4.50 -15.33
CA ASN A 50 13.36 -3.56 -14.59
C ASN A 50 12.26 -4.28 -13.79
N ASN A 51 11.52 -5.15 -14.45
CA ASN A 51 10.42 -5.90 -13.85
C ASN A 51 10.92 -6.84 -12.75
N LEU A 52 12.06 -7.50 -12.96
CA LEU A 52 12.67 -8.34 -11.93
C LEU A 52 13.00 -7.56 -10.65
N LYS A 53 13.49 -6.31 -10.79
CA LYS A 53 13.72 -5.42 -9.65
C LYS A 53 12.41 -4.98 -8.99
N ALA A 54 11.38 -4.65 -9.77
CA ALA A 54 10.07 -4.28 -9.25
C ALA A 54 9.48 -5.41 -8.39
N VAL A 55 9.46 -6.63 -8.92
CA VAL A 55 8.99 -7.83 -8.19
C VAL A 55 9.81 -8.08 -6.92
N ALA A 56 11.14 -7.93 -6.98
CA ALA A 56 12.00 -8.12 -5.81
C ALA A 56 11.78 -7.07 -4.70
N ASN A 57 11.20 -5.92 -5.04
CA ASN A 57 10.91 -4.83 -4.10
C ASN A 57 9.46 -4.86 -3.58
N GLU A 58 8.65 -5.81 -4.02
CA GLU A 58 7.27 -5.93 -3.56
C GLU A 58 7.19 -6.19 -2.06
N ARG A 59 6.31 -5.44 -1.39
CA ARG A 59 6.13 -5.51 0.05
C ARG A 59 5.23 -6.69 0.40
N THR A 60 5.68 -7.53 1.33
CA THR A 60 4.94 -8.71 1.82
C THR A 60 4.78 -8.71 3.34
N ASP A 61 5.17 -7.63 4.01
CA ASP A 61 4.96 -7.48 5.45
C ASP A 61 3.48 -7.25 5.80
N ALA A 62 3.13 -7.59 7.03
CA ALA A 62 1.74 -7.57 7.50
C ALA A 62 1.07 -6.18 7.37
N TYR A 63 1.81 -5.08 7.50
CA TYR A 63 1.25 -3.74 7.35
C TYR A 63 0.86 -3.46 5.89
N ALA A 64 1.78 -3.70 4.96
CA ALA A 64 1.50 -3.54 3.53
C ALA A 64 0.35 -4.44 3.07
N LEU A 65 0.37 -5.72 3.45
CA LEU A 65 -0.70 -6.66 3.10
C LEU A 65 -2.05 -6.26 3.71
N ALA A 66 -2.08 -5.74 4.95
CA ALA A 66 -3.31 -5.23 5.55
C ALA A 66 -3.84 -3.99 4.82
N SER A 67 -2.95 -3.07 4.41
CA SER A 67 -3.32 -1.90 3.61
C SER A 67 -3.91 -2.30 2.26
N TYR A 68 -3.30 -3.26 1.57
CA TYR A 68 -3.77 -3.75 0.27
C TYR A 68 -5.04 -4.61 0.35
N LYS A 69 -5.42 -5.14 1.51
CA LYS A 69 -6.76 -5.72 1.71
C LYS A 69 -7.86 -4.66 1.68
N GLY A 70 -7.57 -3.46 2.17
CA GLY A 70 -8.54 -2.36 2.22
C GLY A 70 -9.81 -2.70 3.00
N THR A 71 -10.87 -1.92 2.77
CA THR A 71 -12.22 -2.20 3.29
C THR A 71 -13.12 -2.62 2.13
N PRO A 72 -13.62 -3.86 2.11
CA PRO A 72 -14.49 -4.33 1.03
C PRO A 72 -15.81 -3.56 0.93
N ILE A 73 -16.23 -3.29 -0.30
CA ILE A 73 -17.56 -2.75 -0.60
C ILE A 73 -18.57 -3.92 -0.60
N PRO A 74 -19.74 -3.83 0.08
CA PRO A 74 -20.67 -4.95 0.23
C PRO A 74 -21.11 -5.62 -1.09
N ALA A 75 -21.36 -4.84 -2.14
CA ALA A 75 -21.76 -5.38 -3.45
C ALA A 75 -20.67 -6.30 -4.05
N TYR A 76 -19.40 -5.94 -3.88
CA TYR A 76 -18.26 -6.77 -4.31
C TYR A 76 -18.14 -8.03 -3.47
N VAL A 77 -18.45 -8.00 -2.17
CA VAL A 77 -18.43 -9.20 -1.29
C VAL A 77 -19.45 -10.23 -1.76
N THR A 78 -20.68 -9.80 -2.07
CA THR A 78 -21.72 -10.68 -2.61
C THR A 78 -21.25 -11.35 -3.89
N GLN A 79 -20.72 -10.56 -4.84
CA GLN A 79 -20.27 -11.11 -6.12
C GLN A 79 -19.04 -12.01 -5.98
N ALA A 80 -18.06 -11.64 -5.15
CA ALA A 80 -16.88 -12.45 -4.88
C ALA A 80 -17.23 -13.81 -4.28
N ASN A 81 -18.20 -13.85 -3.34
CA ASN A 81 -18.70 -15.10 -2.76
C ASN A 81 -19.38 -16.00 -3.81
N LEU A 82 -20.12 -15.42 -4.76
CA LEU A 82 -20.73 -16.17 -5.85
C LEU A 82 -19.68 -16.77 -6.80
N ILE A 83 -18.66 -15.99 -7.16
CA ILE A 83 -17.58 -16.42 -8.05
C ILE A 83 -16.77 -17.55 -7.43
N THR A 84 -16.49 -17.45 -6.12
CA THR A 84 -15.60 -18.37 -5.39
C THR A 84 -16.34 -19.54 -4.73
N ALA A 85 -17.66 -19.62 -4.89
CA ALA A 85 -18.49 -20.65 -4.28
C ALA A 85 -18.02 -22.06 -4.65
N GLY A 86 -17.75 -22.88 -3.62
CA GLY A 86 -17.28 -24.26 -3.80
C GLY A 86 -15.79 -24.42 -4.13
N ILE A 87 -15.05 -23.32 -4.32
CA ILE A 87 -13.60 -23.35 -4.55
C ILE A 87 -12.89 -23.30 -3.19
N THR A 88 -12.05 -24.30 -2.91
CA THR A 88 -11.46 -24.50 -1.58
C THR A 88 -10.06 -23.90 -1.45
N ASN A 89 -9.25 -23.92 -2.51
CA ASN A 89 -7.90 -23.34 -2.50
C ASN A 89 -7.90 -21.89 -2.98
N ASP A 90 -6.95 -21.10 -2.46
CA ASP A 90 -6.95 -19.66 -2.64
C ASP A 90 -6.49 -19.22 -4.03
N TYR A 91 -5.53 -19.94 -4.63
CA TYR A 91 -5.09 -19.68 -6.00
C TYR A 91 -6.23 -19.83 -7.01
N ASP A 92 -7.04 -20.89 -6.92
CA ASP A 92 -8.17 -21.10 -7.82
C ASP A 92 -9.29 -20.07 -7.59
N LYS A 93 -9.45 -19.55 -6.37
CA LYS A 93 -10.38 -18.43 -6.12
C LYS A 93 -9.92 -17.17 -6.84
N VAL A 94 -8.63 -16.85 -6.75
CA VAL A 94 -8.01 -15.75 -7.47
C VAL A 94 -8.19 -15.94 -8.98
N LYS A 95 -7.90 -17.13 -9.50
CA LYS A 95 -8.11 -17.44 -10.92
C LYS A 95 -9.58 -17.31 -11.35
N ALA A 96 -10.53 -17.79 -10.54
CA ALA A 96 -11.94 -17.67 -10.85
C ALA A 96 -12.41 -16.22 -10.93
N ILE A 97 -11.89 -15.33 -10.07
CA ILE A 97 -12.17 -13.89 -10.14
C ILE A 97 -11.58 -13.27 -11.40
N HIS A 98 -10.33 -13.60 -11.75
CA HIS A 98 -9.71 -13.17 -13.01
C HIS A 98 -10.59 -13.55 -14.21
N ASP A 99 -10.91 -14.84 -14.34
CA ASP A 99 -11.65 -15.39 -15.48
C ASP A 99 -13.06 -14.78 -15.56
N TRP A 100 -13.70 -14.56 -14.41
CA TRP A 100 -15.01 -13.94 -14.35
C TRP A 100 -14.95 -12.50 -14.88
N VAL A 101 -14.01 -11.68 -14.43
CA VAL A 101 -13.89 -10.29 -14.90
C VAL A 101 -13.60 -10.25 -16.40
N ALA A 102 -12.60 -11.00 -16.86
CA ALA A 102 -12.20 -11.04 -18.27
C ALA A 102 -13.31 -11.59 -19.19
N THR A 103 -14.23 -12.41 -18.65
CA THR A 103 -15.39 -12.94 -19.40
C THR A 103 -16.61 -12.03 -19.38
N ASN A 104 -16.80 -11.21 -18.33
CA ASN A 104 -18.05 -10.45 -18.13
C ASN A 104 -17.93 -8.95 -18.44
N MET A 105 -16.73 -8.40 -18.45
CA MET A 105 -16.47 -7.01 -18.85
C MET A 105 -16.20 -6.89 -20.35
N TYR A 106 -16.31 -5.66 -20.88
CA TYR A 106 -16.12 -5.31 -22.28
C TYR A 106 -15.14 -4.17 -22.41
N TYR A 107 -14.10 -4.35 -23.22
CA TYR A 107 -13.18 -3.25 -23.52
C TYR A 107 -13.89 -2.21 -24.37
N ASP A 108 -13.84 -0.95 -23.95
CA ASP A 108 -14.56 0.13 -24.61
C ASP A 108 -13.69 0.79 -25.69
N PHE A 109 -13.99 0.50 -26.96
CA PHE A 109 -13.38 1.15 -28.13
C PHE A 109 -14.22 2.31 -28.67
N SER A 110 -15.25 2.77 -27.96
CA SER A 110 -16.04 3.92 -28.44
C SER A 110 -15.17 5.16 -28.58
N ASP A 111 -15.31 5.84 -29.72
CA ASP A 111 -14.67 7.14 -29.92
C ASP A 111 -15.20 8.10 -28.85
N ARG A 112 -14.28 8.67 -28.05
CA ARG A 112 -14.57 9.61 -26.96
C ARG A 112 -15.39 10.83 -27.40
N THR A 113 -15.60 11.02 -28.70
CA THR A 113 -16.37 12.13 -29.29
C THR A 113 -17.80 11.77 -29.73
N THR A 114 -18.14 10.48 -29.92
CA THR A 114 -19.49 10.07 -30.31
C THR A 114 -20.25 9.50 -29.12
N VAL A 115 -20.98 10.37 -28.42
CA VAL A 115 -21.89 10.01 -27.34
C VAL A 115 -23.08 9.25 -27.93
N VAL A 116 -22.99 7.92 -28.03
CA VAL A 116 -24.16 7.07 -28.17
C VAL A 116 -24.61 6.69 -26.76
N VAL A 117 -25.64 7.38 -26.26
CA VAL A 117 -26.25 7.11 -24.95
C VAL A 117 -27.10 5.84 -25.03
N ASP A 118 -26.48 4.67 -25.09
CA ASP A 118 -27.19 3.45 -24.73
C ASP A 118 -27.21 3.35 -23.20
N LYS A 119 -28.33 3.74 -22.57
CA LYS A 119 -28.50 3.65 -21.12
C LYS A 119 -28.29 2.23 -20.58
N ALA A 120 -28.47 1.19 -21.41
CA ALA A 120 -28.16 -0.18 -21.00
C ALA A 120 -26.64 -0.41 -20.86
N ALA A 121 -25.81 0.35 -21.58
CA ALA A 121 -24.35 0.25 -21.52
C ALA A 121 -23.72 0.83 -20.25
N ASP A 122 -24.48 1.60 -19.47
CA ASP A 122 -24.07 2.16 -18.18
C ASP A 122 -24.65 1.35 -17.00
N THR A 123 -25.21 0.16 -17.27
CA THR A 123 -25.65 -0.74 -16.21
C THR A 123 -24.45 -1.33 -15.49
N GLU A 124 -24.55 -1.39 -14.15
CA GLU A 124 -23.55 -2.04 -13.33
C GLU A 124 -23.46 -3.55 -13.63
N LEU A 125 -22.26 -4.12 -13.56
CA LEU A 125 -21.98 -5.56 -13.64
C LEU A 125 -22.76 -6.34 -12.58
N PHE A 126 -22.89 -5.76 -11.39
CA PHE A 126 -23.68 -6.27 -10.28
C PHE A 126 -24.19 -5.09 -9.45
N PRO A 127 -25.47 -5.11 -8.99
CA PRO A 127 -26.11 -3.95 -8.37
C PRO A 127 -25.43 -3.42 -7.09
N GLY A 128 -25.36 -2.10 -6.98
CA GLY A 128 -24.82 -1.37 -5.82
C GLY A 128 -23.29 -1.25 -5.80
N SER A 129 -22.62 -1.53 -6.93
CA SER A 129 -21.16 -1.60 -6.99
C SER A 129 -20.47 -0.39 -7.62
N GLY A 130 -21.19 0.39 -8.44
CA GLY A 130 -20.61 1.37 -9.35
C GLY A 130 -19.73 0.76 -10.46
N ALA A 131 -19.62 -0.57 -10.54
CA ALA A 131 -18.78 -1.25 -11.52
C ALA A 131 -19.52 -1.37 -12.85
N LEU A 132 -19.13 -0.61 -13.87
CA LEU A 132 -19.78 -0.68 -15.18
C LEU A 132 -19.40 -1.96 -15.94
N LYS A 133 -20.32 -2.42 -16.81
CA LYS A 133 -20.09 -3.57 -17.69
C LYS A 133 -18.98 -3.37 -18.74
N ARG A 134 -18.60 -2.12 -19.00
CA ARG A 134 -17.55 -1.74 -19.95
C ARG A 134 -16.56 -0.77 -19.32
N GLY A 135 -15.38 -0.67 -19.90
CA GLY A 135 -14.42 0.36 -19.51
C GLY A 135 -13.06 0.19 -20.19
N LEU A 136 -12.11 0.99 -19.75
CA LEU A 136 -10.70 0.91 -20.15
C LEU A 136 -9.90 0.07 -19.13
N CYS A 137 -8.60 -0.07 -19.36
CA CYS A 137 -7.71 -0.86 -18.49
C CYS A 137 -7.85 -0.54 -17.00
N GLY A 138 -7.93 0.74 -16.64
CA GLY A 138 -8.13 1.15 -15.24
C GLY A 138 -9.46 0.68 -14.62
N ASN A 139 -10.53 0.56 -15.41
CA ASN A 139 -11.80 0.01 -14.93
C ASN A 139 -11.69 -1.50 -14.69
N PHE A 140 -11.07 -2.24 -15.63
CA PHE A 140 -10.82 -3.67 -15.50
C PHE A 140 -9.97 -3.98 -14.27
N ALA A 141 -8.84 -3.28 -14.12
CA ALA A 141 -7.95 -3.44 -12.98
C ALA A 141 -8.64 -3.08 -11.66
N GLY A 142 -9.41 -1.99 -11.62
CA GLY A 142 -10.15 -1.58 -10.43
C GLY A 142 -11.22 -2.59 -10.00
N VAL A 143 -12.03 -3.09 -10.94
CA VAL A 143 -13.05 -4.11 -10.65
C VAL A 143 -12.41 -5.41 -10.15
N THR A 144 -11.34 -5.86 -10.83
CA THR A 144 -10.59 -7.06 -10.44
C THR A 144 -10.03 -6.90 -9.02
N THR A 145 -9.33 -5.79 -8.75
CA THR A 145 -8.75 -5.49 -7.44
C THR A 145 -9.81 -5.50 -6.32
N ASN A 146 -10.97 -4.87 -6.54
CA ASN A 146 -12.02 -4.81 -5.54
C ASN A 146 -12.68 -6.18 -5.28
N LEU A 147 -12.84 -7.03 -6.31
CA LEU A 147 -13.31 -8.41 -6.12
C LEU A 147 -12.28 -9.24 -5.33
N MET A 148 -10.99 -9.10 -5.62
CA MET A 148 -9.93 -9.80 -4.85
C MET A 148 -9.93 -9.40 -3.38
N ARG A 149 -10.01 -8.08 -3.09
CA ARG A 149 -10.13 -7.56 -1.73
C ARG A 149 -11.38 -8.08 -1.02
N ALA A 150 -12.50 -8.13 -1.74
CA ALA A 150 -13.75 -8.64 -1.22
C ALA A 150 -13.73 -10.16 -0.94
N ALA A 151 -12.92 -10.92 -1.69
CA ALA A 151 -12.62 -12.32 -1.40
C ALA A 151 -11.57 -12.51 -0.28
N GLY A 152 -11.04 -11.42 0.30
CA GLY A 152 -10.14 -11.43 1.46
C GLY A 152 -8.65 -11.36 1.11
N PHE A 153 -8.29 -11.17 -0.16
CA PHE A 153 -6.90 -11.11 -0.61
C PHE A 153 -6.35 -9.68 -0.59
N PRO A 154 -5.08 -9.47 -0.17
CA PRO A 154 -4.37 -8.23 -0.45
C PRO A 154 -4.23 -8.05 -1.96
N ALA A 155 -4.75 -6.96 -2.51
CA ALA A 155 -4.65 -6.68 -3.94
C ALA A 155 -4.46 -5.18 -4.20
N LYS A 156 -3.86 -4.86 -5.34
CA LYS A 156 -3.63 -3.49 -5.78
C LYS A 156 -3.78 -3.39 -7.30
N GLN A 157 -4.35 -2.26 -7.72
CA GLN A 157 -4.25 -1.80 -9.09
C GLN A 157 -2.88 -1.17 -9.28
N VAL A 158 -2.22 -1.51 -10.38
CA VAL A 158 -0.89 -1.02 -10.72
C VAL A 158 -0.92 -0.39 -12.10
N THR A 159 -0.29 0.77 -12.22
CA THR A 159 -0.11 1.47 -13.49
C THR A 159 1.31 1.28 -14.00
N GLY A 160 1.44 0.95 -15.28
CA GLY A 160 2.72 0.80 -15.93
C GLY A 160 2.64 0.89 -17.45
N GLY A 161 3.73 0.60 -18.14
CA GLY A 161 3.78 0.68 -19.60
C GLY A 161 3.37 -0.65 -20.20
N ALA A 162 2.56 -0.65 -21.25
CA ALA A 162 2.32 -1.86 -22.03
C ALA A 162 2.47 -1.59 -23.53
N LYS A 163 2.96 -2.59 -24.24
CA LYS A 163 3.24 -2.55 -25.67
C LYS A 163 2.95 -3.91 -26.30
N ASP A 164 2.07 -3.92 -27.28
CA ASP A 164 1.85 -5.07 -28.17
C ASP A 164 2.49 -4.80 -29.53
N VAL A 165 1.94 -3.83 -30.28
CA VAL A 165 2.47 -3.30 -31.53
C VAL A 165 2.54 -1.77 -31.47
N GLY A 166 3.59 -1.15 -32.03
CA GLY A 166 3.74 0.31 -32.03
C GLY A 166 4.44 0.86 -30.79
N ASP A 167 4.04 2.04 -30.33
CA ASP A 167 4.63 2.69 -29.16
C ASP A 167 4.09 2.13 -27.84
N GLU A 168 4.84 2.35 -26.76
CA GLU A 168 4.40 1.99 -25.41
C GLU A 168 3.33 2.97 -24.92
N GLU A 169 2.25 2.45 -24.36
CA GLU A 169 1.16 3.24 -23.78
C GLU A 169 1.05 3.01 -22.27
N ALA A 170 0.47 3.99 -21.57
CA ALA A 170 0.12 3.82 -20.16
C ALA A 170 -1.02 2.80 -20.02
N HIS A 171 -0.86 1.86 -19.10
CA HIS A 171 -1.73 0.72 -18.94
C HIS A 171 -1.89 0.34 -17.46
N ASP A 172 -3.02 -0.26 -17.11
CA ASP A 172 -3.36 -0.65 -15.74
C ASP A 172 -3.66 -2.14 -15.65
N TRP A 173 -3.17 -2.79 -14.60
CA TRP A 173 -3.44 -4.21 -14.31
C TRP A 173 -3.60 -4.44 -12.80
N THR A 174 -3.83 -5.70 -12.39
CA THR A 174 -4.00 -6.08 -10.99
C THR A 174 -2.88 -6.97 -10.50
N GLU A 175 -2.46 -6.76 -9.25
CA GLU A 175 -1.56 -7.64 -8.53
C GLU A 175 -2.23 -8.09 -7.23
N VAL A 176 -2.16 -9.37 -6.92
CA VAL A 176 -2.79 -9.98 -5.73
C VAL A 176 -1.79 -10.87 -5.00
N TYR A 177 -1.78 -10.78 -3.67
CA TYR A 177 -0.94 -11.61 -2.84
C TYR A 177 -1.69 -12.90 -2.44
N VAL A 178 -1.23 -14.03 -2.94
CA VAL A 178 -1.81 -15.36 -2.73
C VAL A 178 -0.70 -16.41 -2.67
N ASP A 179 -0.88 -17.44 -1.85
CA ASP A 179 0.10 -18.53 -1.66
C ASP A 179 1.53 -18.06 -1.36
N GLY A 180 1.65 -16.95 -0.62
CA GLY A 180 2.93 -16.42 -0.17
C GLY A 180 3.69 -15.57 -1.19
N ARG A 181 3.08 -15.20 -2.32
CA ARG A 181 3.70 -14.35 -3.35
C ARG A 181 2.71 -13.44 -4.05
N TRP A 182 3.23 -12.45 -4.77
CA TRP A 182 2.44 -11.65 -5.69
C TRP A 182 2.20 -12.40 -7.00
N VAL A 183 0.94 -12.43 -7.43
CA VAL A 183 0.45 -12.92 -8.72
C VAL A 183 0.01 -11.70 -9.53
N PHE A 184 0.51 -11.60 -10.76
CA PHE A 184 0.22 -10.52 -11.70
C PHE A 184 -0.87 -10.97 -12.66
N MET A 185 -1.82 -10.09 -12.99
CA MET A 185 -2.82 -10.37 -14.00
C MET A 185 -3.32 -9.14 -14.74
N ASP A 186 -3.53 -9.30 -16.05
CA ASP A 186 -4.19 -8.29 -16.89
C ASP A 186 -5.49 -8.83 -17.49
N THR A 187 -6.59 -8.57 -16.77
CA THR A 187 -7.94 -8.90 -17.20
C THR A 187 -8.38 -8.13 -18.44
N THR A 188 -7.70 -7.03 -18.80
CA THR A 188 -8.00 -6.24 -20.00
C THR A 188 -7.53 -6.98 -21.26
N TRP A 189 -6.29 -7.46 -21.28
CA TRP A 189 -5.74 -8.16 -22.45
C TRP A 189 -6.20 -9.62 -22.54
N ASP A 190 -6.59 -10.22 -21.42
CA ASP A 190 -7.27 -11.52 -21.40
C ASP A 190 -8.77 -11.45 -21.72
N CYS A 191 -9.36 -10.25 -21.71
CA CYS A 191 -10.71 -10.02 -22.20
C CYS A 191 -10.76 -10.10 -23.73
N LYS A 192 -11.79 -10.77 -24.24
CA LYS A 192 -12.07 -10.89 -25.68
C LYS A 192 -13.35 -10.18 -26.10
N ASN A 193 -14.07 -9.62 -25.14
CA ASN A 193 -15.27 -8.84 -25.37
C ASN A 193 -14.94 -7.38 -25.61
N PHE A 194 -15.72 -6.72 -26.47
CA PHE A 194 -15.57 -5.29 -26.68
C PHE A 194 -16.89 -4.59 -26.92
N PHE A 195 -16.92 -3.30 -26.57
CA PHE A 195 -18.01 -2.38 -26.85
C PHE A 195 -17.53 -1.36 -27.88
N MET A 196 -18.20 -1.31 -29.03
CA MET A 196 -17.84 -0.40 -30.12
C MET A 196 -19.09 -0.05 -30.92
N TYR A 197 -19.19 1.19 -31.41
CA TYR A 197 -20.34 1.66 -32.18
C TYR A 197 -21.70 1.44 -31.50
N GLY A 198 -21.75 1.59 -30.18
CA GLY A 198 -22.98 1.41 -29.38
C GLY A 198 -23.42 -0.04 -29.24
N LYS A 199 -22.55 -1.03 -29.51
CA LYS A 199 -22.91 -2.45 -29.48
C LYS A 199 -21.92 -3.27 -28.67
N PHE A 200 -22.45 -4.18 -27.86
CA PHE A 200 -21.70 -5.22 -27.19
C PHE A 200 -21.36 -6.35 -28.18
N SER A 201 -20.08 -6.72 -28.27
CA SER A 201 -19.61 -7.88 -29.01
C SER A 201 -19.08 -8.94 -28.04
N ASN A 202 -19.81 -10.06 -27.93
CA ASN A 202 -19.43 -11.19 -27.09
C ASN A 202 -18.59 -12.14 -27.92
N LYS A 203 -17.27 -12.04 -27.83
CA LYS A 203 -16.39 -12.94 -28.57
C LYS A 203 -15.66 -13.85 -27.60
N ILE A 204 -16.26 -15.01 -27.33
CA ILE A 204 -15.58 -16.20 -26.76
C ILE A 204 -15.18 -16.04 -25.27
N LYS A 205 -14.96 -17.19 -24.61
CA LYS A 205 -14.31 -17.32 -23.30
C LYS A 205 -13.03 -16.50 -23.25
N CYS A 206 -12.73 -15.89 -22.10
CA CYS A 206 -11.47 -15.16 -21.89
C CYS A 206 -10.25 -16.05 -22.16
N THR A 207 -9.09 -15.42 -22.36
CA THR A 207 -7.81 -16.13 -22.29
C THR A 207 -7.26 -16.10 -20.86
N GLU A 208 -6.20 -16.86 -20.63
CA GLU A 208 -5.42 -16.87 -19.38
C GLU A 208 -3.95 -16.55 -19.69
N THR A 209 -3.72 -15.83 -20.79
CA THR A 209 -2.37 -15.57 -21.29
C THR A 209 -1.63 -14.74 -20.28
N TYR A 210 -2.30 -13.72 -19.75
CA TYR A 210 -1.75 -12.74 -18.82
C TYR A 210 -2.13 -13.03 -17.37
N PHE A 211 -2.56 -14.25 -17.04
CA PHE A 211 -2.78 -14.66 -15.66
C PHE A 211 -1.56 -15.41 -15.11
N ASP A 212 -0.97 -14.90 -14.03
CA ASP A 212 0.20 -15.49 -13.36
C ASP A 212 1.37 -15.83 -14.31
N MET A 213 1.54 -14.98 -15.32
CA MET A 213 2.55 -15.20 -16.34
C MET A 213 3.96 -15.05 -15.74
N PRO A 214 4.92 -15.94 -16.09
CA PRO A 214 6.32 -15.77 -15.70
C PRO A 214 6.88 -14.40 -16.09
N ILE A 215 7.71 -13.82 -15.21
CA ILE A 215 8.15 -12.43 -15.35
C ILE A 215 8.93 -12.17 -16.64
N ASP A 216 9.63 -13.17 -17.20
CA ASP A 216 10.32 -13.05 -18.50
C ASP A 216 9.35 -12.89 -19.67
N LYS A 217 8.20 -13.56 -19.62
CA LYS A 217 7.13 -13.46 -20.62
C LYS A 217 6.34 -12.18 -20.42
N TRP A 218 6.01 -11.84 -19.17
CA TRP A 218 5.33 -10.58 -18.84
C TRP A 218 6.11 -9.38 -19.36
N SER A 219 7.43 -9.41 -19.18
CA SER A 219 8.34 -8.36 -19.63
C SER A 219 8.37 -8.18 -21.15
N ARG A 220 7.83 -9.09 -21.96
CA ARG A 220 7.78 -8.91 -23.43
C ARG A 220 6.82 -7.81 -23.85
N THR A 221 5.79 -7.58 -23.05
CA THR A 221 4.72 -6.66 -23.38
C THR A 221 4.44 -5.65 -22.27
N HIS A 222 4.73 -5.97 -21.01
CA HIS A 222 4.46 -5.12 -19.87
C HIS A 222 5.76 -4.66 -19.21
N ARG A 223 5.84 -3.38 -18.91
CA ARG A 223 6.85 -2.78 -18.05
C ARG A 223 6.21 -2.38 -16.72
N LEU A 224 6.52 -3.14 -15.68
CA LEU A 224 6.20 -2.77 -14.30
C LEU A 224 6.87 -1.43 -13.96
N GLY A 225 6.22 -0.62 -13.15
CA GLY A 225 6.81 0.62 -12.66
C GLY A 225 6.81 1.74 -13.70
N ILE A 226 5.62 2.20 -14.13
CA ILE A 226 5.48 3.65 -14.35
C ILE A 226 5.60 4.31 -12.96
N ASN A 227 6.86 4.54 -12.62
CA ASN A 227 7.45 5.42 -11.61
C ASN A 227 6.68 5.82 -10.36
N LEU A 228 6.68 4.93 -9.37
CA LEU A 228 6.99 5.35 -7.99
C LEU A 228 8.50 5.38 -7.74
N ALA A 229 9.34 4.53 -8.36
CA ALA A 229 10.77 4.48 -8.01
C ALA A 229 11.64 5.63 -8.55
N ASP A 230 11.40 6.19 -9.74
CA ASP A 230 12.12 7.40 -10.22
C ASP A 230 11.40 8.69 -9.85
N GLN A 231 10.09 8.68 -9.54
CA GLN A 231 9.47 9.77 -8.78
C GLN A 231 9.98 9.77 -7.34
N ASP A 232 10.12 8.62 -6.70
CA ASP A 232 10.67 8.48 -5.36
C ASP A 232 12.16 8.77 -5.39
N LYS A 233 12.98 8.32 -6.35
CA LYS A 233 14.38 8.76 -6.44
C LYS A 233 14.52 10.24 -6.75
N ALA A 234 13.64 10.82 -7.58
CA ALA A 234 13.65 12.27 -7.84
C ALA A 234 13.13 13.10 -6.66
N ALA A 235 12.19 12.57 -5.88
CA ALA A 235 11.62 13.19 -4.68
C ALA A 235 12.37 12.81 -3.39
N TRP A 236 13.23 11.79 -3.44
CA TRP A 236 14.00 11.29 -2.32
C TRP A 236 15.10 12.28 -2.02
N ASN A 237 14.87 13.07 -0.99
CA ASN A 237 15.80 14.05 -0.48
C ASN A 237 16.86 13.44 0.46
N GLY A 238 16.97 12.10 0.53
CA GLY A 238 17.92 11.42 1.41
C GLY A 238 17.56 11.47 2.90
N SER A 239 16.35 11.92 3.26
CA SER A 239 16.05 12.31 4.64
C SER A 239 15.05 11.38 5.33
N VAL A 240 15.42 10.93 6.53
CA VAL A 240 14.58 10.22 7.48
C VAL A 240 14.28 11.14 8.67
N TYR A 241 13.02 11.18 9.09
CA TYR A 241 12.55 12.04 10.16
C TYR A 241 12.17 11.23 11.39
N PHE A 242 12.78 11.57 12.53
CA PHE A 242 12.34 11.13 13.84
C PHE A 242 11.31 12.13 14.36
N ILE A 243 10.10 11.66 14.65
CA ILE A 243 8.92 12.51 14.90
C ILE A 243 8.36 12.22 16.28
N ASP A 244 8.02 13.27 17.03
CA ASP A 244 7.14 13.14 18.19
C ASP A 244 5.69 13.03 17.70
N PRO A 245 5.02 11.88 17.85
CA PRO A 245 3.66 11.70 17.36
C PRO A 245 2.62 12.53 18.14
N LYS A 246 2.91 13.00 19.36
CA LYS A 246 1.97 13.81 20.15
C LYS A 246 1.76 15.19 19.53
N GLN A 247 2.85 15.80 19.06
CA GLN A 247 2.85 17.15 18.51
C GLN A 247 2.95 17.16 16.98
N GLY A 248 3.36 16.06 16.36
CA GLY A 248 3.70 15.99 14.95
C GLY A 248 5.02 16.70 14.60
N THR A 249 5.81 17.05 15.61
CA THR A 249 7.06 17.82 15.46
C THR A 249 8.21 16.89 15.06
N VAL A 250 9.04 17.34 14.12
CA VAL A 250 10.30 16.67 13.78
C VAL A 250 11.31 16.92 14.90
N LEU A 251 11.74 15.85 15.58
CA LEU A 251 12.77 15.88 16.62
C LEU A 251 14.18 15.87 16.02
N GLN A 252 14.36 15.11 14.94
CA GLN A 252 15.63 14.97 14.26
C GLN A 252 15.41 14.59 12.79
N GLU A 253 16.16 15.20 11.89
CA GLU A 253 16.29 14.80 10.50
C GLU A 253 17.66 14.15 10.29
N VAL A 254 17.70 12.96 9.71
CA VAL A 254 18.92 12.27 9.31
C VAL A 254 18.99 12.26 7.80
N LYS A 255 20.07 12.82 7.26
CA LYS A 255 20.28 12.98 5.81
C LYS A 255 21.20 11.91 5.23
N ASN A 256 21.30 11.88 3.91
CA ASN A 256 22.17 11.00 3.13
C ASN A 256 21.87 9.50 3.32
N ILE A 257 20.62 9.16 3.64
CA ILE A 257 20.19 7.76 3.70
C ILE A 257 19.89 7.28 2.28
N PRO A 258 20.54 6.21 1.78
CA PRO A 258 20.22 5.67 0.47
C PRO A 258 18.78 5.15 0.41
N ILE A 259 18.10 5.36 -0.71
CA ILE A 259 16.76 4.78 -0.93
C ILE A 259 16.82 3.25 -0.86
N ASP A 260 15.76 2.65 -0.31
CA ASP A 260 15.59 1.22 -0.02
C ASP A 260 16.64 0.59 0.91
N SER A 261 17.45 1.41 1.58
CA SER A 261 18.38 0.93 2.60
C SER A 261 17.67 0.68 3.94
N LEU A 262 18.28 -0.19 4.75
CA LEU A 262 17.90 -0.32 6.16
C LEU A 262 18.56 0.78 6.97
N LEU A 263 17.86 1.26 8.01
CA LEU A 263 18.45 2.13 9.00
C LEU A 263 19.48 1.31 9.82
N THR A 264 20.70 1.80 9.98
CA THR A 264 21.80 1.06 10.64
C THR A 264 22.10 1.54 12.06
N SER A 265 21.43 2.60 12.52
CA SER A 265 21.62 3.22 13.83
C SER A 265 20.30 3.75 14.37
N ASN A 266 20.16 3.76 15.69
CA ASN A 266 19.03 4.36 16.41
C ASN A 266 19.20 5.87 16.66
N TYR A 267 20.31 6.47 16.21
CA TYR A 267 20.58 7.91 16.27
C TYR A 267 20.43 8.54 17.66
N GLY A 268 20.76 7.78 18.71
CA GLY A 268 20.73 8.25 20.11
C GLY A 268 19.41 8.00 20.83
N TYR A 269 18.37 7.51 20.15
CA TYR A 269 17.14 7.06 20.78
C TYR A 269 17.24 5.63 21.29
N LYS A 270 16.47 5.29 22.33
CA LYS A 270 16.32 3.88 22.72
C LYS A 270 15.52 3.15 21.64
N ALA A 271 15.99 2.00 21.20
CA ALA A 271 15.30 1.22 20.16
C ALA A 271 13.87 0.83 20.59
N SER A 272 13.64 0.61 21.88
CA SER A 272 12.32 0.34 22.46
C SER A 272 11.33 1.50 22.35
N ASP A 273 11.82 2.71 22.09
CA ASP A 273 11.00 3.91 21.98
C ASP A 273 10.73 4.30 20.52
N LEU A 274 11.16 3.48 19.54
CA LEU A 274 10.99 3.74 18.12
C LEU A 274 9.88 2.89 17.51
N TYR A 275 9.02 3.53 16.72
CA TYR A 275 7.82 2.92 16.16
C TYR A 275 7.63 3.30 14.68
N SER A 276 7.00 2.40 13.94
CA SER A 276 6.66 2.58 12.52
C SER A 276 5.35 3.36 12.33
N ASP A 277 4.59 3.60 13.39
CA ASP A 277 3.29 4.27 13.35
C ASP A 277 3.12 5.30 14.48
N ALA A 278 2.31 6.33 14.21
CA ALA A 278 2.09 7.43 15.16
C ALA A 278 1.30 7.02 16.42
N LYS A 279 0.60 5.87 16.41
CA LYS A 279 -0.12 5.37 17.60
C LYS A 279 0.79 4.56 18.53
N LEU A 280 2.06 4.39 18.17
CA LEU A 280 3.06 3.67 18.96
C LEU A 280 2.68 2.20 19.20
N THR A 281 2.09 1.53 18.20
CA THR A 281 1.65 0.13 18.31
C THR A 281 2.57 -0.85 17.58
N ILE A 282 3.35 -0.37 16.61
CA ILE A 282 4.24 -1.17 15.77
C ILE A 282 5.69 -0.74 16.04
N PRO A 283 6.46 -1.52 16.81
CA PRO A 283 7.88 -1.22 17.02
C PRO A 283 8.65 -1.12 15.69
N TRP A 284 9.63 -0.22 15.64
CA TRP A 284 10.52 -0.08 14.49
C TRP A 284 11.49 -1.27 14.42
N SER A 285 11.63 -1.87 13.23
CA SER A 285 12.57 -2.95 12.97
C SER A 285 13.70 -2.50 12.04
N PHE A 286 14.89 -2.37 12.60
CA PHE A 286 16.12 -2.08 11.84
C PHE A 286 16.50 -3.19 10.85
N ALA A 287 15.95 -4.40 11.03
CA ALA A 287 16.24 -5.55 10.16
C ALA A 287 15.33 -5.61 8.93
N THR A 288 14.15 -4.98 8.97
CA THR A 288 13.11 -5.20 7.95
C THR A 288 12.49 -3.91 7.40
N ASN A 289 12.52 -2.80 8.11
CA ASN A 289 12.00 -1.52 7.62
C ASN A 289 13.01 -0.85 6.67
N LYS A 290 12.79 -1.02 5.36
CA LYS A 290 13.51 -0.28 4.31
C LYS A 290 13.00 1.16 4.19
N ILE A 291 13.91 2.11 4.02
CA ILE A 291 13.63 3.53 3.91
C ILE A 291 13.34 3.92 2.47
N ASN A 292 12.24 4.64 2.23
CA ASN A 292 11.94 5.29 0.95
C ASN A 292 10.99 6.48 1.18
N VAL A 293 10.54 7.16 0.12
CA VAL A 293 9.67 8.34 0.22
C VAL A 293 8.38 8.07 1.01
N GLY A 294 7.83 6.85 0.92
CA GLY A 294 6.65 6.44 1.69
C GLY A 294 6.95 5.94 3.11
N ASN A 295 8.20 5.61 3.42
CA ASN A 295 8.62 5.03 4.71
C ASN A 295 9.89 5.72 5.26
N ASN A 296 9.83 7.05 5.38
CA ASN A 296 10.94 7.87 5.90
C ASN A 296 10.65 8.50 7.27
N ARG A 297 9.68 7.98 8.02
CA ARG A 297 9.28 8.50 9.32
C ARG A 297 9.44 7.42 10.39
N VAL A 298 10.17 7.74 11.45
CA VAL A 298 10.28 6.93 12.66
C VAL A 298 9.64 7.70 13.80
N PHE A 299 8.60 7.13 14.42
CA PHE A 299 7.90 7.78 15.52
C PHE A 299 8.60 7.46 16.83
N VAL A 300 8.94 8.50 17.57
CA VAL A 300 9.64 8.40 18.84
C VAL A 300 8.64 8.57 19.97
N LYS A 301 8.56 7.57 20.84
CA LYS A 301 7.83 7.70 22.09
C LYS A 301 8.57 8.69 23.01
N THR A 302 8.08 9.92 23.06
CA THR A 302 8.65 10.96 23.92
C THR A 302 8.07 10.92 25.34
N SER A 303 8.93 11.13 26.33
CA SER A 303 8.52 11.47 27.70
C SER A 303 8.28 12.97 27.79
N GLY A 304 7.13 13.40 28.31
CA GLY A 304 6.81 14.82 28.42
C GLY A 304 5.33 15.15 28.19
N PHE A 305 4.91 16.29 28.73
CA PHE A 305 3.61 16.93 28.51
C PHE A 305 3.78 18.26 27.79
N THR A 306 2.95 18.51 26.77
CA THR A 306 2.92 19.77 26.03
C THR A 306 2.09 20.82 26.77
N VAL A 307 2.63 22.03 26.94
CA VAL A 307 1.92 23.17 27.52
C VAL A 307 1.80 24.29 26.50
N LYS A 308 0.57 24.67 26.14
CA LYS A 308 0.27 25.81 25.26
C LYS A 308 -0.33 26.97 26.04
N PHE A 309 -0.09 28.18 25.55
CA PHE A 309 -0.57 29.43 26.14
C PHE A 309 -1.35 30.23 25.08
N ASP A 310 -2.67 30.25 25.18
CA ASP A 310 -3.54 31.08 24.34
C ASP A 310 -3.75 32.44 25.01
N SER A 311 -3.08 33.47 24.47
CA SER A 311 -3.14 34.85 24.98
C SER A 311 -4.49 35.52 24.73
N ARG A 312 -5.40 34.93 23.95
CA ARG A 312 -6.72 35.49 23.60
C ARG A 312 -6.66 36.92 23.07
N GLY A 313 -5.79 37.11 22.07
CA GLY A 313 -5.58 38.39 21.40
C GLY A 313 -4.60 39.32 22.12
N GLY A 314 -3.79 38.80 23.05
CA GLY A 314 -2.59 39.48 23.55
C GLY A 314 -1.32 39.05 22.80
N SER A 315 -0.16 39.51 23.25
CA SER A 315 1.15 39.14 22.69
C SER A 315 1.39 37.63 22.73
N VAL A 316 2.20 37.12 21.80
CA VAL A 316 2.48 35.68 21.65
C VAL A 316 3.26 35.14 22.86
N VAL A 317 2.87 33.95 23.31
CA VAL A 317 3.57 33.19 24.36
C VAL A 317 3.89 31.81 23.82
N ASN A 318 5.18 31.45 23.82
CA ASN A 318 5.65 30.18 23.25
C ASN A 318 5.21 28.98 24.10
N SER A 319 4.92 27.84 23.45
CA SER A 319 4.67 26.58 24.15
C SER A 319 5.94 26.02 24.78
N VAL A 320 5.78 25.22 25.84
CA VAL A 320 6.88 24.52 26.52
C VAL A 320 6.58 23.03 26.67
N THR A 321 7.64 22.22 26.74
CA THR A 321 7.55 20.79 27.08
C THR A 321 7.99 20.58 28.52
N VAL A 322 7.16 19.90 29.29
CA VAL A 322 7.45 19.55 30.69
C VAL A 322 7.72 18.06 30.79
N THR A 323 8.91 17.68 31.24
CA THR A 323 9.23 16.27 31.49
C THR A 323 8.57 15.84 32.81
N PRO A 324 7.80 14.74 32.86
CA PRO A 324 7.25 14.25 34.11
C PRO A 324 8.37 13.80 35.05
N GLU A 325 8.19 14.09 36.33
CA GLU A 325 8.97 13.49 37.40
C GLU A 325 8.60 12.01 37.58
N ALA A 326 9.29 11.31 38.49
CA ALA A 326 9.02 9.88 38.77
C ALA A 326 7.57 9.60 39.19
N SER A 327 6.85 10.61 39.69
CA SER A 327 5.42 10.56 40.03
C SER A 327 4.49 10.47 38.81
N GLY A 328 5.02 10.66 37.59
CA GLY A 328 4.23 10.77 36.36
C GLY A 328 3.57 12.14 36.17
N ARG A 329 3.89 13.14 37.00
CA ARG A 329 3.41 14.53 36.87
C ARG A 329 4.55 15.50 36.61
N GLY A 330 4.23 16.66 36.04
CA GLY A 330 5.22 17.69 35.70
C GLY A 330 4.80 19.08 36.18
N LYS A 331 5.77 19.88 36.61
CA LYS A 331 5.56 21.27 37.01
C LYS A 331 5.80 22.22 35.84
N VAL A 332 4.88 23.15 35.64
CA VAL A 332 4.97 24.16 34.57
C VAL A 332 5.60 25.43 35.13
N ALA A 333 6.63 25.97 34.47
CA ALA A 333 7.14 27.29 34.79
C ALA A 333 6.16 28.37 34.30
N GLU A 334 5.87 29.37 35.13
CA GLU A 334 5.00 30.48 34.72
C GLU A 334 5.68 31.30 33.60
N PRO A 335 4.99 31.55 32.47
CA PRO A 335 5.57 32.34 31.39
C PRO A 335 5.49 33.84 31.71
N THR A 336 6.28 34.64 31.00
CA THR A 336 6.12 36.11 31.02
C THR A 336 4.69 36.49 30.65
N ALA A 337 4.10 37.41 31.42
CA ALA A 337 2.75 37.89 31.20
C ALA A 337 2.62 38.53 29.80
N PRO A 338 1.62 38.15 28.99
CA PRO A 338 1.37 38.79 27.71
C PRO A 338 0.80 40.19 27.90
N THR A 339 0.87 41.02 26.85
CA THR A 339 0.27 42.36 26.81
C THR A 339 -0.90 42.42 25.83
N LYS A 340 -1.91 43.25 26.12
CA LYS A 340 -3.07 43.48 25.25
C LYS A 340 -3.59 44.91 25.45
N ASP A 341 -3.62 45.70 24.38
CA ASP A 341 -4.00 47.12 24.43
C ASP A 341 -5.41 47.31 25.00
N GLY A 342 -5.54 48.18 26.01
CA GLY A 342 -6.81 48.45 26.69
C GLY A 342 -7.24 47.39 27.71
N TYR A 343 -6.39 46.41 28.03
CA TYR A 343 -6.69 45.37 29.02
C TYR A 343 -5.54 45.15 30.02
N THR A 344 -5.90 44.73 31.23
CA THR A 344 -4.99 44.25 32.29
C THR A 344 -5.01 42.72 32.33
N PHE A 345 -3.83 42.10 32.31
CA PHE A 345 -3.67 40.65 32.43
C PHE A 345 -3.95 40.18 33.87
N LEU A 346 -4.86 39.21 34.04
CA LEU A 346 -5.24 38.68 35.35
C LEU A 346 -4.57 37.34 35.69
N GLY A 347 -4.02 36.64 34.70
CA GLY A 347 -3.41 35.32 34.87
C GLY A 347 -3.90 34.28 33.86
N TRP A 348 -3.38 33.06 34.01
CA TRP A 348 -3.69 31.92 33.16
C TRP A 348 -4.77 31.03 33.77
N ALA A 349 -5.65 30.45 32.97
CA ALA A 349 -6.69 29.54 33.44
C ALA A 349 -6.76 28.27 32.58
N VAL A 350 -7.17 27.15 33.16
CA VAL A 350 -7.35 25.86 32.45
C VAL A 350 -8.85 25.52 32.36
N GLY A 351 -9.30 24.93 31.24
CA GLY A 351 -10.70 24.52 31.06
C GLY A 351 -11.62 25.57 30.41
N ASN A 352 -12.91 25.58 30.75
CA ASN A 352 -13.96 26.34 30.06
C ASN A 352 -13.72 27.89 30.13
N PRO A 353 -13.62 28.59 28.98
CA PRO A 353 -13.36 30.04 28.88
C PRO A 353 -14.14 30.93 29.84
N TYR A 354 -15.38 30.55 30.15
CA TYR A 354 -16.37 31.41 30.78
C TYR A 354 -16.38 31.27 32.32
N ASN A 355 -15.84 30.19 32.90
CA ASN A 355 -15.91 29.93 34.35
C ASN A 355 -14.63 29.31 34.98
N SER A 356 -13.47 29.39 34.31
CA SER A 356 -12.23 28.84 34.88
C SER A 356 -11.61 29.68 36.00
N VAL A 357 -11.18 28.99 37.07
CA VAL A 357 -10.28 29.46 38.13
C VAL A 357 -8.86 29.67 37.58
N LEU A 358 -8.14 30.67 38.09
CA LEU A 358 -6.75 30.92 37.71
C LEU A 358 -5.84 29.76 38.15
N TRP A 359 -4.96 29.33 37.25
CA TRP A 359 -3.95 28.32 37.48
C TRP A 359 -2.85 28.84 38.40
N LYS A 360 -2.41 28.01 39.36
CA LYS A 360 -1.33 28.33 40.29
C LYS A 360 -0.08 27.54 39.93
N PHE A 361 0.86 28.18 39.23
CA PHE A 361 2.10 27.52 38.75
C PHE A 361 2.99 27.00 39.89
N ASP A 362 2.92 27.61 41.08
CA ASP A 362 3.71 27.19 42.24
C ASP A 362 3.26 25.87 42.85
N THR A 363 1.97 25.53 42.76
CA THR A 363 1.37 24.39 43.47
C THR A 363 0.76 23.33 42.57
N ASN A 364 0.35 23.70 41.35
CA ASN A 364 -0.35 22.78 40.47
C ASN A 364 0.63 22.07 39.52
N GLU A 365 0.33 20.81 39.24
CA GLU A 365 1.07 19.97 38.33
C GLU A 365 0.15 19.45 37.22
N ILE A 366 0.74 19.10 36.09
CA ILE A 366 0.05 18.49 34.96
C ILE A 366 0.44 17.01 34.85
N SER A 367 -0.49 16.19 34.36
CA SER A 367 -0.24 14.77 34.07
C SER A 367 -0.64 14.40 32.63
N TYR A 368 -0.88 15.41 31.80
CA TYR A 368 -1.27 15.32 30.39
C TYR A 368 -1.03 16.66 29.71
N ASP A 369 -1.11 16.68 28.38
CA ASP A 369 -0.96 17.88 27.57
C ASP A 369 -2.06 18.91 27.88
N VAL A 370 -1.69 20.16 28.14
CA VAL A 370 -2.61 21.20 28.61
C VAL A 370 -2.51 22.48 27.78
N THR A 371 -3.62 23.20 27.65
CA THR A 371 -3.66 24.57 27.12
C THR A 371 -4.19 25.51 28.18
N PHE A 372 -3.42 26.53 28.50
CA PHE A 372 -3.80 27.64 29.37
C PHE A 372 -4.31 28.82 28.56
N TYR A 373 -5.34 29.49 29.08
CA TYR A 373 -5.99 30.62 28.45
C TYR A 373 -5.82 31.88 29.30
N ALA A 374 -5.38 32.98 28.68
CA ALA A 374 -5.25 34.25 29.36
C ALA A 374 -6.62 34.82 29.78
N LYS A 375 -6.70 35.30 31.02
CA LYS A 375 -7.82 36.08 31.56
C LYS A 375 -7.44 37.57 31.55
N TRP A 376 -8.38 38.39 31.08
CA TRP A 376 -8.19 39.83 30.90
C TRP A 376 -9.30 40.62 31.60
N LYS A 377 -8.97 41.81 32.08
CA LYS A 377 -9.92 42.83 32.54
C LYS A 377 -9.79 44.06 31.64
N ALA A 378 -10.89 44.58 31.09
CA ALA A 378 -10.84 45.85 30.35
C ALA A 378 -10.45 46.98 31.32
N ASN A 379 -9.57 47.88 30.85
CA ASN A 379 -9.05 48.99 31.64
C ASN A 379 -10.09 50.08 31.91
#